data_AF-A0A1V4D0F3-F1
#
_entry.id   AF-A0A1V4D0F3-F1
#
_cell.length_a   1.000
_cell.length_b   1.000
_cell.length_c   1.000
_cell.angle_alpha   90.00
_cell.angle_beta   90.00
_cell.angle_gamma   90.00
#
_symmetry.space_group_name_H-M   'P 1'
#
loop_
_entity.id
_entity.type
_entity.pdbx_description
1 polymer ?
#
loop_
_entity_poly.entity_id
_entity_poly.type
_entity_poly.pdbx_seq_one_letter_code
_entity_poly.pdbx_strand_id
1 'polypeptide(L)'
;MTDHISEAVSWCLAAALLVVLVLLIRQRQITAGVRRRNATLEDSLRARDEEVRHLVDVRLPSVADALSQPGPLPGLRDEKLAGTAFAQSLHAVMEQFTRAVDKAQTRADASAKAALKASMRAVQGLANEQQLSISEMQERHDNPDVLRDLLEIDHANAQFGRRAQAIAVLCGSWPGRQRLASSLTDVVRGAKSRIRDYQRVQVHTLVDVAVVSRAVEPAVLAVAELLDNAARHSQPNTSVEVSLQPVHNGACIVIDDAGVGMDGQEVQRAASLLSGQRAVDVARLGDPPQFGFAVVGLLAGRYGFSVSVDTRSPYGGVRAVLFLPTELLTHFGPDEGPGTAGQDPEGAEPLRTLPSRRTPPPRRAPQTPTVPAQAQEASPLPRRAPIPHQAQAPDQAPNPQRTQPTAPAQAASAPEPASAPAPQPSPGGEDTGVYGTTAGGLPKRRRREAAATLPPVGWTTGAGQTGAADADTGAFRARSAKETASRMGAFARGTRSGRSAAQDSAPHHDEGNRQA
;
A
#
# COMPACT_ATOMS: atom_id res chain seq x y z
N MET A 1 -48.59 -28.71 100.78
CA MET A 1 -49.09 -28.97 99.40
C MET A 1 -49.00 -27.75 98.48
N THR A 2 -48.97 -26.52 99.01
CA THR A 2 -48.83 -25.28 98.22
C THR A 2 -47.42 -25.06 97.64
N ASP A 3 -46.39 -25.52 98.34
CA ASP A 3 -44.99 -25.30 97.91
C ASP A 3 -44.66 -26.02 96.60
N HIS A 4 -45.15 -27.26 96.41
CA HIS A 4 -44.91 -28.04 95.18
C HIS A 4 -45.54 -27.45 93.91
N ILE A 5 -46.64 -26.68 94.03
CA ILE A 5 -47.30 -26.05 92.88
C ILE A 5 -46.48 -24.83 92.42
N SER A 6 -45.97 -24.04 93.37
CA SER A 6 -45.11 -22.89 93.06
C SER A 6 -43.80 -23.31 92.39
N GLU A 7 -43.24 -24.44 92.82
CA GLU A 7 -42.04 -25.05 92.25
C GLU A 7 -42.27 -25.49 90.81
N ALA A 8 -43.36 -26.24 90.53
CA ALA A 8 -43.69 -26.69 89.17
C ALA A 8 -43.93 -25.54 88.18
N VAL A 9 -44.61 -24.47 88.61
CA VAL A 9 -44.82 -23.28 87.77
C VAL A 9 -43.50 -22.57 87.47
N SER A 10 -42.59 -22.48 88.45
CA SER A 10 -41.26 -21.89 88.25
C SER A 10 -40.41 -22.67 87.25
N TRP A 11 -40.46 -24.01 87.28
CA TRP A 11 -39.77 -24.88 86.32
C TRP A 11 -40.34 -24.77 84.90
N CYS A 12 -41.67 -24.72 84.75
CA CYS A 12 -42.32 -24.49 83.46
C CYS A 12 -41.96 -23.12 82.86
N LEU A 13 -41.92 -22.07 83.69
CA LEU A 13 -41.55 -20.72 83.25
C LEU A 13 -40.06 -20.66 82.87
N ALA A 14 -39.18 -21.31 83.64
CA ALA A 14 -37.76 -21.42 83.31
C ALA A 14 -37.53 -22.18 81.99
N ALA A 15 -38.26 -23.28 81.76
CA ALA A 15 -38.20 -24.03 80.50
C ALA A 15 -38.69 -23.20 79.30
N ALA A 16 -39.81 -22.48 79.45
CA ALA A 16 -40.33 -21.60 78.41
C ALA A 16 -39.34 -20.45 78.07
N LEU A 17 -38.73 -19.84 79.11
CA LEU A 17 -37.75 -18.77 78.94
C LEU A 17 -36.47 -19.29 78.27
N LEU A 18 -36.02 -20.51 78.60
CA LEU A 18 -34.90 -21.17 77.94
C LEU A 18 -35.21 -21.46 76.45
N VAL A 19 -36.41 -21.94 76.12
CA VAL A 19 -36.84 -22.15 74.72
C VAL A 19 -36.85 -20.83 73.95
N VAL A 20 -37.39 -19.76 74.52
CA VAL A 20 -37.39 -18.42 73.91
C VAL A 20 -35.97 -17.91 73.71
N LEU A 21 -35.08 -18.08 74.69
CA LEU A 21 -33.66 -17.70 74.59
C LEU A 21 -32.97 -18.46 73.44
N VAL A 22 -33.18 -19.77 73.33
CA VAL A 22 -32.63 -20.59 72.24
C VAL A 22 -33.16 -20.14 70.88
N LEU A 23 -34.45 -19.85 70.76
CA LEU A 23 -35.04 -19.33 69.51
C LEU A 23 -34.48 -17.96 69.13
N LEU A 24 -34.28 -17.05 70.08
CA LEU A 24 -33.67 -15.74 69.85
C LEU A 24 -32.20 -15.87 69.42
N ILE A 25 -31.43 -16.76 70.06
CA ILE A 25 -30.04 -17.05 69.66
C ILE A 25 -30.03 -17.61 68.24
N ARG A 26 -30.89 -18.59 67.91
CA ARG A 26 -30.99 -19.16 66.57
C ARG A 26 -31.39 -18.12 65.52
N GLN A 27 -32.38 -17.27 65.82
CA GLN A 27 -32.81 -16.18 64.93
C GLN A 27 -31.69 -15.16 64.71
N ARG A 28 -30.95 -14.79 65.76
CA ARG A 28 -29.76 -13.93 65.66
C ARG A 28 -28.66 -14.58 64.81
N GLN A 29 -28.39 -15.87 65.01
CA GLN A 29 -27.41 -16.61 64.20
C GLN A 29 -27.79 -16.68 62.72
N ILE A 30 -29.07 -16.96 62.42
CA ILE A 30 -29.58 -16.97 61.04
C ILE A 30 -29.48 -15.57 60.42
N THR A 31 -29.90 -14.54 61.14
CA THR A 31 -29.87 -13.15 60.66
C THR A 31 -28.43 -12.68 60.45
N ALA A 32 -27.52 -12.99 61.37
CA ALA A 32 -26.09 -12.71 61.21
C ALA A 32 -25.50 -13.49 60.02
N GLY A 33 -25.90 -14.74 59.81
CA GLY A 33 -25.48 -15.55 58.66
C GLY A 33 -25.95 -14.96 57.33
N VAL A 34 -27.21 -14.55 57.22
CA VAL A 34 -27.75 -13.90 56.02
C VAL A 34 -27.07 -12.56 55.77
N ARG A 35 -26.87 -11.72 56.80
CA ARG A 35 -26.17 -10.44 56.67
C ARG A 35 -24.73 -10.61 56.18
N ARG A 36 -24.00 -11.61 56.71
CA ARG A 36 -22.64 -11.94 56.26
C ARG A 36 -22.63 -12.36 54.79
N ARG A 37 -23.55 -13.24 54.37
CA ARG A 37 -23.67 -13.67 52.97
C ARG A 37 -23.99 -12.49 52.05
N ASN A 38 -24.92 -11.63 52.43
CA ASN A 38 -25.27 -10.44 51.65
C ASN A 38 -24.09 -9.48 51.53
N ALA A 39 -23.36 -9.22 52.62
CA ALA A 39 -22.17 -8.38 52.57
C ALA A 39 -21.10 -8.96 51.63
N THR A 40 -20.83 -10.27 51.67
CA THR A 40 -19.89 -10.92 50.75
C THR A 40 -20.33 -10.84 49.28
N LEU A 41 -21.64 -10.96 49.01
CA LEU A 41 -22.18 -10.80 47.66
C LEU A 41 -22.07 -9.36 47.16
N GLU A 42 -22.40 -8.37 48.01
CA GLU A 42 -22.25 -6.95 47.70
C GLU A 42 -20.78 -6.60 47.39
N ASP A 43 -19.84 -7.07 48.21
CA ASP A 43 -18.41 -6.84 47.99
C ASP A 43 -17.92 -7.51 46.69
N SER A 44 -18.43 -8.71 46.39
CA SER A 44 -18.11 -9.41 45.13
C SER A 44 -18.66 -8.68 43.90
N LEU A 45 -19.85 -8.07 43.99
CA LEU A 45 -20.43 -7.26 42.92
C LEU A 45 -19.65 -5.95 42.74
N ARG A 46 -19.33 -5.26 43.83
CA ARG A 46 -18.49 -4.04 43.78
C ARG A 46 -17.13 -4.32 43.13
N ALA A 47 -16.46 -5.41 43.53
CA ALA A 47 -15.18 -5.81 42.94
C ALA A 47 -15.30 -6.06 41.42
N ARG A 48 -16.36 -6.74 40.97
CA ARG A 48 -16.63 -6.95 39.54
C ARG A 48 -16.89 -5.65 38.80
N ASP A 49 -17.72 -4.76 39.36
CA ASP A 49 -18.02 -3.46 38.74
C ASP A 49 -16.78 -2.57 38.63
N GLU A 50 -15.93 -2.58 39.65
CA GLU A 50 -14.64 -1.88 39.62
C GLU A 50 -13.68 -2.48 38.59
N GLU A 51 -13.65 -3.81 38.44
CA GLU A 51 -12.83 -4.47 37.42
C GLU A 51 -13.34 -4.16 35.99
N VAL A 52 -14.65 -4.09 35.76
CA VAL A 52 -15.19 -3.64 34.47
C VAL A 52 -14.79 -2.20 34.17
N ARG A 53 -14.85 -1.30 35.16
CA ARG A 53 -14.37 0.08 34.99
C ARG A 53 -12.88 0.11 34.67
N HIS A 54 -12.07 -0.65 35.41
CA HIS A 54 -10.64 -0.77 35.16
C HIS A 54 -10.33 -1.34 33.76
N LEU A 55 -11.11 -2.31 33.27
CA LEU A 55 -11.00 -2.79 31.91
C LEU A 55 -11.15 -1.65 30.90
N VAL A 56 -12.23 -0.88 31.03
CA VAL A 56 -12.60 0.16 30.07
C VAL A 56 -11.67 1.37 30.15
N ASP A 57 -11.32 1.80 31.36
CA ASP A 57 -10.58 3.05 31.57
C ASP A 57 -9.05 2.85 31.46
N VAL A 58 -8.56 1.63 31.67
CA VAL A 58 -7.12 1.35 31.76
C VAL A 58 -6.68 0.30 30.75
N ARG A 59 -7.26 -0.91 30.80
CA ARG A 59 -6.71 -2.06 30.05
C ARG A 59 -6.96 -1.97 28.54
N LEU A 60 -8.17 -1.57 28.11
CA LEU A 60 -8.49 -1.42 26.68
C LEU A 60 -7.68 -0.27 26.03
N PRO A 61 -7.59 0.94 26.62
CA PRO A 61 -6.70 1.99 26.11
C PRO A 61 -5.25 1.54 26.05
N SER A 62 -4.76 0.83 27.07
CA SER A 62 -3.37 0.32 27.08
C SER A 62 -3.07 -0.62 25.91
N VAL A 63 -4.04 -1.41 25.44
CA VAL A 63 -3.87 -2.25 24.24
C VAL A 63 -3.78 -1.41 22.98
N ALA A 64 -4.60 -0.36 22.87
CA ALA A 64 -4.55 0.56 21.74
C ALA A 64 -3.23 1.34 21.73
N ASP A 65 -2.76 1.80 22.88
CA ASP A 65 -1.50 2.54 23.04
C ASP A 65 -0.27 1.64 22.83
N ALA A 66 -0.35 0.37 23.24
CA ALA A 66 0.71 -0.62 23.04
C ALA A 66 1.06 -0.83 21.55
N LEU A 67 0.14 -0.52 20.64
CA LEU A 67 0.43 -0.50 19.20
C LEU A 67 1.45 0.58 18.82
N SER A 68 1.41 1.73 19.49
CA SER A 68 2.32 2.85 19.23
C SER A 68 3.58 2.75 20.08
N GLN A 69 3.43 2.37 21.35
CA GLN A 69 4.52 2.27 22.32
C GLN A 69 4.43 0.93 23.06
N PRO A 70 5.26 -0.06 22.69
CA PRO A 70 5.26 -1.35 23.35
C PRO A 70 5.52 -1.19 24.85
N GLY A 71 4.59 -1.64 25.67
CA GLY A 71 4.66 -1.51 27.12
C GLY A 71 3.96 -2.67 27.82
N PRO A 72 4.23 -2.87 29.12
CA PRO A 72 3.55 -3.90 29.90
C PRO A 72 2.05 -3.59 29.97
N LEU A 73 1.22 -4.59 29.65
CA LEU A 73 -0.23 -4.46 29.74
C LEU A 73 -0.68 -4.61 31.21
N PRO A 74 -1.53 -3.72 31.73
CA PRO A 74 -2.07 -3.82 33.08
C PRO A 74 -2.88 -5.11 33.29
N GLY A 75 -2.67 -5.75 34.45
CA GLY A 75 -3.39 -6.94 34.89
C GLY A 75 -4.80 -6.65 35.42
N LEU A 76 -5.39 -7.61 36.14
CA LEU A 76 -6.61 -7.37 36.90
C LEU A 76 -6.34 -6.40 38.06
N ARG A 77 -7.33 -5.61 38.44
CA ARG A 77 -7.32 -4.72 39.59
C ARG A 77 -7.43 -5.49 40.91
N ASP A 78 -8.34 -6.47 40.97
CA ASP A 78 -8.53 -7.32 42.14
C ASP A 78 -8.13 -8.77 41.84
N GLU A 79 -7.06 -9.23 42.49
CA GLU A 79 -6.55 -10.59 42.36
C GLU A 79 -7.56 -11.65 42.82
N LYS A 80 -8.52 -11.32 43.69
CA LYS A 80 -9.58 -12.25 44.12
C LYS A 80 -10.47 -12.71 42.96
N LEU A 81 -10.50 -11.94 41.87
CA LEU A 81 -11.24 -12.30 40.66
C LEU A 81 -10.46 -13.30 39.79
N ALA A 82 -9.16 -13.49 40.03
CA ALA A 82 -8.35 -14.42 39.26
C ALA A 82 -8.92 -15.85 39.35
N GLY A 83 -8.93 -16.56 38.22
CA GLY A 83 -9.47 -17.92 38.12
C GLY A 83 -11.00 -18.02 38.10
N THR A 84 -11.73 -16.91 38.30
CA THR A 84 -13.20 -16.91 38.21
C THR A 84 -13.69 -16.93 36.75
N ALA A 85 -14.91 -17.41 36.52
CA ALA A 85 -15.55 -17.35 35.21
C ALA A 85 -15.69 -15.90 34.68
N PHE A 86 -15.87 -14.94 35.58
CA PHE A 86 -15.90 -13.51 35.25
C PHE A 86 -14.57 -13.03 34.66
N ALA A 87 -13.44 -13.36 35.31
CA ALA A 87 -12.12 -13.02 34.79
C ALA A 87 -11.82 -13.72 33.45
N GLN A 88 -12.30 -14.95 33.24
CA GLN A 88 -12.19 -15.64 31.96
C GLN A 88 -12.98 -14.92 30.85
N SER A 89 -14.21 -14.48 31.14
CA SER A 89 -14.99 -13.67 30.18
C SER A 89 -14.28 -12.37 29.84
N LEU A 90 -13.68 -11.71 30.84
CA LEU A 90 -12.92 -10.48 30.64
C LEU A 90 -11.69 -10.68 29.78
N HIS A 91 -10.97 -11.78 29.99
CA HIS A 91 -9.86 -12.18 29.15
C HIS A 91 -10.29 -12.43 27.71
N ALA A 92 -11.42 -13.10 27.49
CA ALA A 92 -11.98 -13.30 26.15
C ALA A 92 -12.36 -11.98 25.47
N VAL A 93 -12.91 -11.00 26.21
CA VAL A 93 -13.18 -9.65 25.68
C VAL A 93 -11.88 -8.96 25.28
N MET A 94 -10.83 -9.03 26.12
CA MET A 94 -9.52 -8.46 25.80
C MET A 94 -8.89 -9.09 24.55
N GLU A 95 -8.98 -10.41 24.41
CA GLU A 95 -8.48 -11.12 23.24
C GLU A 95 -9.24 -10.71 21.97
N GLN A 96 -10.57 -10.64 22.04
CA GLN A 96 -11.40 -10.16 20.93
C GLN A 96 -11.09 -8.71 20.56
N PHE A 97 -10.93 -7.84 21.54
CA PHE A 97 -10.56 -6.44 21.32
C PHE A 97 -9.19 -6.32 20.67
N THR A 98 -8.19 -7.05 21.18
CA THR A 98 -6.82 -7.07 20.62
C THR A 98 -6.84 -7.51 19.16
N ARG A 99 -7.58 -8.58 18.83
CA ARG A 99 -7.77 -9.04 17.45
C ARG A 99 -8.49 -8.02 16.57
N ALA A 100 -9.49 -7.34 17.12
CA ALA A 100 -10.24 -6.31 16.38
C ALA A 100 -9.37 -5.09 16.08
N VAL A 101 -8.58 -4.64 17.05
CA VAL A 101 -7.62 -3.54 16.94
C VAL A 101 -6.51 -3.87 15.93
N ASP A 102 -5.90 -5.05 16.02
CA ASP A 102 -4.88 -5.52 15.06
C ASP A 102 -5.42 -5.60 13.62
N LYS A 103 -6.64 -6.13 13.45
CA LYS A 103 -7.32 -6.18 12.16
C LYS A 103 -7.64 -4.80 11.62
N ALA A 104 -8.10 -3.88 12.46
CA ALA A 104 -8.38 -2.50 12.08
C ALA A 104 -7.10 -1.79 11.64
N GLN A 105 -6.00 -1.96 12.38
CA GLN A 105 -4.70 -1.39 12.06
C GLN A 105 -4.15 -1.94 10.75
N THR A 106 -4.11 -3.26 10.59
CA THR A 106 -3.64 -3.90 9.35
C THR A 106 -4.43 -3.43 8.14
N ARG A 107 -5.75 -3.25 8.28
CA ARG A 107 -6.60 -2.71 7.21
C ARG A 107 -6.31 -1.24 6.93
N ALA A 108 -6.11 -0.43 7.96
CA ALA A 108 -5.73 0.98 7.82
C ALA A 108 -4.38 1.11 7.11
N ASP A 109 -3.37 0.35 7.53
CA ASP A 109 -2.03 0.32 6.92
C ASP A 109 -2.07 -0.12 5.47
N ALA A 110 -2.83 -1.18 5.16
CA ALA A 110 -3.02 -1.64 3.79
C ALA A 110 -3.70 -0.57 2.92
N SER A 111 -4.73 0.11 3.45
CA SER A 111 -5.42 1.19 2.76
C SER A 111 -4.51 2.41 2.54
N ALA A 112 -3.74 2.81 3.56
CA ALA A 112 -2.80 3.92 3.47
C ALA A 112 -1.69 3.62 2.46
N LYS A 113 -1.09 2.43 2.50
CA LYS A 113 -0.10 1.96 1.52
C LYS A 113 -0.69 1.94 0.12
N ALA A 114 -1.93 1.44 -0.07
CA ALA A 114 -2.57 1.41 -1.38
C ALA A 114 -2.85 2.82 -1.95
N ALA A 115 -3.34 3.74 -1.10
CA ALA A 115 -3.56 5.13 -1.49
C ALA A 115 -2.24 5.82 -1.86
N LEU A 116 -1.22 5.72 -1.00
CA LEU A 116 0.11 6.29 -1.25
C LEU A 116 0.74 5.72 -2.52
N LYS A 117 0.65 4.40 -2.73
CA LYS A 117 1.09 3.72 -3.96
C LYS A 117 0.43 4.31 -5.20
N ALA A 118 -0.89 4.47 -5.18
CA ALA A 118 -1.65 5.00 -6.31
C ALA A 118 -1.27 6.46 -6.60
N SER A 119 -1.19 7.30 -5.56
CA SER A 119 -0.76 8.70 -5.68
C SER A 119 0.65 8.81 -6.24
N MET A 120 1.61 8.05 -5.72
CA MET A 120 3.00 8.09 -6.20
C MET A 120 3.14 7.57 -7.63
N ARG A 121 2.34 6.59 -8.05
CA ARG A 121 2.31 6.16 -9.46
C ARG A 121 1.73 7.22 -10.39
N ALA A 122 0.69 7.94 -9.96
CA ALA A 122 0.15 9.05 -10.73
C ALA A 122 1.22 10.16 -10.89
N VAL A 123 1.92 10.48 -9.81
CA VAL A 123 3.05 11.42 -9.81
C VAL A 123 4.18 10.96 -10.74
N GLN A 124 4.54 9.67 -10.70
CA GLN A 124 5.54 9.10 -11.60
C GLN A 124 5.09 9.15 -13.06
N GLY A 125 3.79 8.96 -13.33
CA GLY A 125 3.20 9.13 -14.67
C GLY A 125 3.39 10.56 -15.19
N LEU A 126 3.05 11.56 -14.37
CA LEU A 126 3.25 12.97 -14.71
C LEU A 126 4.73 13.30 -14.96
N ALA A 127 5.65 12.77 -14.15
CA ALA A 127 7.09 12.95 -14.37
C ALA A 127 7.54 12.36 -15.72
N ASN A 128 6.99 11.22 -16.13
CA ASN A 128 7.29 10.63 -17.44
C ASN A 128 6.72 11.48 -18.58
N GLU A 129 5.51 12.03 -18.44
CA GLU A 129 4.93 12.95 -19.42
C GLU A 129 5.77 14.24 -19.55
N GLN A 130 6.22 14.79 -18.43
CA GLN A 130 7.14 15.94 -18.41
C GLN A 130 8.46 15.62 -19.11
N GLN A 131 9.01 14.41 -18.89
CA GLN A 131 10.23 13.96 -19.56
C GLN A 131 10.09 13.99 -21.09
N LEU A 132 8.96 13.50 -21.61
CA LEU A 132 8.67 13.51 -23.04
C LEU A 132 8.57 14.94 -23.56
N SER A 133 7.85 15.81 -22.84
CA SER A 133 7.72 17.22 -23.23
C SER A 133 9.05 17.97 -23.26
N ILE A 134 9.93 17.71 -22.27
CA ILE A 134 11.28 18.27 -22.23
C ILE A 134 12.10 17.76 -23.42
N SER A 135 12.00 16.46 -23.73
CA SER A 135 12.71 15.85 -24.87
C SER A 135 12.27 16.46 -26.21
N GLU A 136 10.97 16.68 -26.41
CA GLU A 136 10.43 17.37 -27.59
C GLU A 136 10.85 18.83 -27.66
N MET A 137 11.04 19.51 -26.52
CA MET A 137 11.61 20.87 -26.50
C MET A 137 13.08 20.86 -26.90
N GLN A 138 13.87 19.91 -26.39
CA GLN A 138 15.28 19.76 -26.76
C GLN A 138 15.43 19.50 -28.26
N GLU A 139 14.57 18.67 -28.86
CA GLU A 139 14.60 18.39 -30.30
C GLU A 139 14.21 19.59 -31.17
N ARG A 140 13.31 20.46 -30.68
CA ARG A 140 12.85 21.66 -31.41
C ARG A 140 13.79 22.87 -31.28
N HIS A 141 14.74 22.85 -30.35
CA HIS A 141 15.54 24.03 -29.99
C HIS A 141 17.04 23.72 -29.97
N ASP A 142 17.80 24.40 -30.85
CA ASP A 142 19.27 24.27 -30.93
C ASP A 142 20.04 25.35 -30.15
N ASN A 143 19.36 26.23 -29.42
CA ASN A 143 20.01 27.31 -28.67
C ASN A 143 20.72 26.74 -27.42
N PRO A 144 22.05 26.93 -27.25
CA PRO A 144 22.81 26.43 -26.10
C PRO A 144 22.28 26.89 -24.74
N ASP A 145 21.80 28.13 -24.64
CA ASP A 145 21.28 28.68 -23.39
C ASP A 145 19.96 28.00 -23.01
N VAL A 146 19.08 27.78 -24.00
CA VAL A 146 17.82 27.04 -23.80
C VAL A 146 18.10 25.59 -23.41
N LEU A 147 19.08 24.95 -24.05
CA LEU A 147 19.45 23.57 -23.73
C LEU A 147 20.00 23.46 -22.31
N ARG A 148 20.80 24.44 -21.86
CA ARG A 148 21.30 24.49 -20.48
C ARG A 148 20.15 24.57 -19.47
N ASP A 149 19.19 25.46 -19.69
CA ASP A 149 18.03 25.60 -18.79
C ASP A 149 17.17 24.32 -18.81
N LEU A 150 16.97 23.72 -19.99
CA LEU A 150 16.24 22.45 -20.13
C LEU A 150 16.94 21.29 -19.42
N LEU A 151 18.28 21.24 -19.39
CA LEU A 151 19.01 20.24 -18.63
C LEU A 151 18.76 20.35 -17.12
N GLU A 152 18.68 21.58 -16.58
CA GLU A 152 18.34 21.78 -15.16
C GLU A 152 16.92 21.30 -14.84
N ILE A 153 15.96 21.58 -15.72
CA ILE A 153 14.57 21.14 -15.59
C ILE A 153 14.47 19.61 -15.72
N ASP A 154 15.18 19.02 -16.67
CA ASP A 154 15.26 17.56 -16.88
C ASP A 154 15.76 16.84 -15.63
N HIS A 155 16.85 17.35 -15.04
CA HIS A 155 17.38 16.80 -13.80
C HIS A 155 16.41 16.93 -12.63
N ALA A 156 15.69 18.06 -12.51
CA ALA A 156 14.68 18.23 -11.47
C ALA A 156 13.52 17.25 -11.66
N ASN A 157 13.08 17.03 -12.90
CA ASN A 157 12.04 16.07 -13.25
C ASN A 157 12.47 14.63 -12.93
N ALA A 158 13.69 14.24 -13.29
CA ALA A 158 14.24 12.93 -12.98
C ALA A 158 14.32 12.67 -11.46
N GLN A 159 14.73 13.68 -10.68
CA GLN A 159 14.75 13.59 -9.20
C GLN A 159 13.34 13.40 -8.62
N PHE A 160 12.37 14.16 -9.13
CA PHE A 160 10.98 14.08 -8.70
C PHE A 160 10.38 12.70 -9.02
N GLY A 161 10.56 12.22 -10.25
CA GLY A 161 10.14 10.89 -10.68
C GLY A 161 10.78 9.78 -9.86
N ARG A 162 12.08 9.88 -9.53
CA ARG A 162 12.79 8.94 -8.67
C ARG A 162 12.21 8.90 -7.25
N ARG A 163 11.95 10.06 -6.63
CA ARG A 163 11.36 10.12 -5.29
C ARG A 163 9.98 9.47 -5.26
N ALA A 164 9.15 9.73 -6.27
CA ALA A 164 7.85 9.08 -6.40
C ALA A 164 7.99 7.56 -6.58
N GLN A 165 8.92 7.11 -7.43
CA GLN A 165 9.24 5.70 -7.65
C GLN A 165 9.70 5.00 -6.35
N ALA A 166 10.59 5.62 -5.58
CA ALA A 166 11.11 5.09 -4.32
C ALA A 166 9.97 4.85 -3.30
N ILE A 167 9.10 5.85 -3.11
CA ILE A 167 7.95 5.75 -2.19
C ILE A 167 6.93 4.72 -2.71
N ALA A 168 6.68 4.69 -4.03
CA ALA A 168 5.80 3.70 -4.63
C ALA A 168 6.31 2.26 -4.40
N VAL A 169 7.62 2.04 -4.50
CA VAL A 169 8.30 0.76 -4.25
C VAL A 169 8.15 0.35 -2.79
N LEU A 170 8.33 1.27 -1.84
CA LEU A 170 8.04 1.01 -0.42
C LEU A 170 6.60 0.55 -0.18
N CYS A 171 5.65 1.05 -0.96
CA CYS A 171 4.26 0.62 -0.93
C CYS A 171 3.96 -0.64 -1.76
N GLY A 172 5.00 -1.39 -2.16
CA GLY A 172 4.88 -2.64 -2.91
C GLY A 172 4.66 -2.45 -4.41
N SER A 173 5.05 -1.32 -5.00
CA SER A 173 5.18 -1.22 -6.46
C SER A 173 6.40 -1.98 -6.95
N TRP A 174 6.41 -2.26 -8.25
CA TRP A 174 7.59 -2.75 -8.93
C TRP A 174 8.50 -1.56 -9.27
N PRO A 175 9.83 -1.67 -9.17
CA PRO A 175 10.76 -0.55 -9.28
C PRO A 175 10.93 0.01 -10.70
N GLY A 176 10.04 -0.25 -11.67
CA GLY A 176 10.14 0.29 -13.04
C GLY A 176 10.53 -0.78 -14.05
N ARG A 177 10.59 -0.42 -15.35
CA ARG A 177 10.75 -1.38 -16.45
C ARG A 177 12.03 -2.22 -16.34
N GLN A 178 11.95 -3.48 -16.78
CA GLN A 178 13.13 -4.33 -16.91
C GLN A 178 14.08 -3.71 -17.93
N ARG A 179 15.35 -3.55 -17.54
CA ARG A 179 16.42 -3.09 -18.42
C ARG A 179 17.16 -4.32 -18.97
N LEU A 180 17.88 -4.14 -20.07
CA LEU A 180 18.88 -5.13 -20.49
C LEU A 180 19.98 -5.22 -19.43
N ALA A 181 20.74 -6.33 -19.44
CA ALA A 181 21.92 -6.45 -18.59
C ALA A 181 22.85 -5.23 -18.82
N SER A 182 23.36 -4.65 -17.74
CA SER A 182 24.05 -3.36 -17.78
C SER A 182 25.34 -3.43 -16.97
N SER A 183 26.42 -2.80 -17.45
CA SER A 183 27.68 -2.76 -16.70
C SER A 183 27.47 -2.15 -15.31
N LEU A 184 28.28 -2.53 -14.31
CA LEU A 184 28.25 -1.86 -13.00
C LEU A 184 28.49 -0.35 -13.14
N THR A 185 29.33 0.06 -14.09
CA THR A 185 29.55 1.46 -14.43
C THR A 185 28.27 2.14 -14.91
N ASP A 186 27.48 1.50 -15.78
CA ASP A 186 26.22 2.05 -16.27
C ASP A 186 25.13 2.05 -15.18
N VAL A 187 25.16 1.09 -14.25
CA VAL A 187 24.31 1.12 -13.05
C VAL A 187 24.62 2.35 -12.20
N VAL A 188 25.90 2.61 -11.91
CA VAL A 188 26.31 3.81 -11.15
C VAL A 188 26.04 5.09 -11.93
N ARG A 189 26.28 5.12 -13.24
CA ARG A 189 25.98 6.26 -14.11
C ARG A 189 24.48 6.58 -14.11
N GLY A 190 23.64 5.55 -14.26
CA GLY A 190 22.19 5.66 -14.23
C GLY A 190 21.65 6.04 -12.85
N ALA A 191 22.37 5.75 -11.77
CA ALA A 191 22.06 6.24 -10.43
C ALA A 191 22.47 7.70 -10.25
N LYS A 192 23.69 8.05 -10.67
CA LYS A 192 24.26 9.40 -10.65
C LYS A 192 23.39 10.39 -11.42
N SER A 193 22.83 10.01 -12.57
CA SER A 193 21.96 10.92 -13.36
C SER A 193 20.65 11.29 -12.66
N ARG A 194 20.26 10.57 -11.61
CA ARG A 194 19.00 10.77 -10.91
C ARG A 194 19.12 11.61 -9.65
N ILE A 195 20.31 12.03 -9.22
CA ILE A 195 20.52 12.80 -7.98
C ILE A 195 20.80 14.28 -8.27
N ARG A 196 20.55 15.16 -7.29
CA ARG A 196 20.74 16.61 -7.46
C ARG A 196 22.21 16.97 -7.66
N ASP A 197 23.04 16.57 -6.71
CA ASP A 197 24.44 16.98 -6.66
C ASP A 197 25.33 15.98 -7.41
N TYR A 198 24.87 15.53 -8.58
CA TYR A 198 25.54 14.49 -9.38
C TYR A 198 26.97 14.87 -9.74
N GLN A 199 27.27 16.16 -9.94
CA GLN A 199 28.61 16.64 -10.27
C GLN A 199 29.64 16.35 -9.17
N ARG A 200 29.20 16.15 -7.92
CA ARG A 200 30.08 15.83 -6.79
C ARG A 200 30.47 14.35 -6.73
N VAL A 201 29.84 13.48 -7.52
CA VAL A 201 30.08 12.04 -7.52
C VAL A 201 31.23 11.71 -8.49
N GLN A 202 32.32 11.18 -7.94
CA GLN A 202 33.50 10.74 -8.69
C GLN A 202 33.56 9.21 -8.69
N VAL A 203 33.82 8.61 -9.85
CA VAL A 203 33.86 7.15 -10.03
C VAL A 203 35.27 6.75 -10.44
N HIS A 204 35.96 5.98 -9.61
CA HIS A 204 37.40 5.72 -9.79
C HIS A 204 37.74 4.42 -10.49
N THR A 205 36.94 3.38 -10.29
CA THR A 205 37.27 2.03 -10.76
C THR A 205 36.21 1.53 -11.72
N LEU A 206 36.65 0.97 -12.85
CA LEU A 206 35.82 0.28 -13.82
C LEU A 206 36.06 -1.21 -13.68
N VAL A 207 34.98 -1.98 -13.63
CA VAL A 207 35.03 -3.44 -13.52
C VAL A 207 34.22 -4.01 -14.67
N ASP A 208 34.77 -4.99 -15.37
CA ASP A 208 34.11 -5.66 -16.50
C ASP A 208 33.12 -6.73 -16.02
N VAL A 209 32.12 -6.26 -15.28
CA VAL A 209 31.04 -7.05 -14.73
C VAL A 209 29.73 -6.31 -14.98
N ALA A 210 28.71 -7.04 -15.38
CA ALA A 210 27.38 -6.56 -15.64
C ALA A 210 26.39 -7.10 -14.60
N VAL A 211 25.31 -6.35 -14.38
CA VAL A 211 24.18 -6.75 -13.56
C VAL A 211 23.11 -7.36 -14.46
N VAL A 212 22.55 -8.50 -14.05
CA VAL A 212 21.48 -9.17 -14.80
C VAL A 212 20.24 -8.28 -14.92
N SER A 213 19.53 -8.37 -16.05
CA SER A 213 18.37 -7.55 -16.43
C SER A 213 17.34 -7.33 -15.30
N ARG A 214 17.03 -8.37 -14.51
CA ARG A 214 16.04 -8.31 -13.41
C ARG A 214 16.49 -7.45 -12.21
N ALA A 215 17.79 -7.19 -12.07
CA ALA A 215 18.40 -6.52 -10.92
C ALA A 215 18.94 -5.12 -11.23
N VAL A 216 19.03 -4.73 -12.52
CA VAL A 216 19.56 -3.42 -12.94
C VAL A 216 18.78 -2.26 -12.32
N GLU A 217 17.48 -2.15 -12.58
CA GLU A 217 16.68 -1.02 -12.08
C GLU A 217 16.61 -0.99 -10.53
N PRO A 218 16.42 -2.12 -9.81
CA PRO A 218 16.59 -2.18 -8.35
C PRO A 218 17.96 -1.67 -7.87
N ALA A 219 19.05 -2.09 -8.51
CA ALA A 219 20.39 -1.65 -8.15
C ALA A 219 20.59 -0.15 -8.41
N VAL A 220 20.14 0.35 -9.56
CA VAL A 220 20.16 1.78 -9.89
C VAL A 220 19.41 2.59 -8.85
N LEU A 221 18.20 2.16 -8.46
CA LEU A 221 17.41 2.86 -7.45
C LEU A 221 18.09 2.83 -6.08
N ALA A 222 18.62 1.68 -5.66
CA ALA A 222 19.34 1.57 -4.39
C ALA A 222 20.60 2.44 -4.35
N VAL A 223 21.43 2.39 -5.40
CA VAL A 223 22.64 3.22 -5.52
C VAL A 223 22.26 4.71 -5.56
N ALA A 224 21.19 5.08 -6.25
CA ALA A 224 20.75 6.48 -6.30
C ALA A 224 20.36 7.01 -4.90
N GLU A 225 19.63 6.22 -4.11
CA GLU A 225 19.27 6.61 -2.74
C GLU A 225 20.50 6.69 -1.82
N LEU A 226 21.50 5.81 -2.00
CA LEU A 226 22.76 5.88 -1.26
C LEU A 226 23.61 7.10 -1.64
N LEU A 227 23.75 7.38 -2.94
CA LEU A 227 24.50 8.55 -3.43
C LEU A 227 23.85 9.87 -3.00
N ASP A 228 22.52 9.94 -3.04
CA ASP A 228 21.75 11.11 -2.63
C ASP A 228 21.87 11.35 -1.12
N ASN A 229 21.92 10.30 -0.31
CA ASN A 229 22.24 10.39 1.12
C ASN A 229 23.69 10.88 1.34
N ALA A 230 24.66 10.24 0.70
CA ALA A 230 26.08 10.62 0.81
C ALA A 230 26.30 12.10 0.44
N ALA A 231 25.71 12.55 -0.68
CA ALA A 231 25.83 13.94 -1.13
C ALA A 231 25.18 14.93 -0.16
N ARG A 232 23.98 14.63 0.37
CA ARG A 232 23.29 15.48 1.35
C ARG A 232 24.04 15.65 2.67
N HIS A 233 24.68 14.58 3.15
CA HIS A 233 25.35 14.57 4.46
C HIS A 233 26.83 14.96 4.39
N SER A 234 27.40 15.00 3.18
CA SER A 234 28.76 15.50 2.94
C SER A 234 28.82 17.03 2.95
N GLN A 235 29.96 17.58 3.37
CA GLN A 235 30.20 19.03 3.35
C GLN A 235 30.08 19.61 1.92
N PRO A 236 29.58 20.85 1.70
CA PRO A 236 29.24 21.37 0.38
C PRO A 236 30.34 21.31 -0.69
N ASN A 237 31.61 21.42 -0.28
CA ASN A 237 32.78 21.48 -1.18
C ASN A 237 33.56 20.16 -1.26
N THR A 238 32.96 19.05 -0.82
CA THR A 238 33.59 17.71 -0.84
C THR A 238 32.97 16.84 -1.92
N SER A 239 33.76 15.89 -2.44
CA SER A 239 33.29 14.89 -3.39
C SER A 239 32.79 13.63 -2.67
N VAL A 240 31.87 12.91 -3.33
CA VAL A 240 31.43 11.57 -2.95
C VAL A 240 32.14 10.59 -3.86
N GLU A 241 32.91 9.68 -3.26
CA GLU A 241 33.82 8.80 -3.96
C GLU A 241 33.19 7.42 -4.15
N VAL A 242 33.14 6.95 -5.39
CA VAL A 242 32.53 5.67 -5.75
C VAL A 242 33.59 4.74 -6.33
N SER A 243 33.75 3.59 -5.68
CA SER A 243 34.66 2.52 -6.11
C SER A 243 33.87 1.26 -6.44
N LEU A 244 34.16 0.68 -7.60
CA LEU A 244 33.64 -0.62 -8.02
C LEU A 244 34.71 -1.68 -7.79
N GLN A 245 34.41 -2.71 -7.01
CA GLN A 245 35.40 -3.72 -6.61
C GLN A 245 34.87 -5.12 -6.86
N PRO A 246 35.51 -5.95 -7.71
CA PRO A 246 35.20 -7.37 -7.76
C PRO A 246 35.68 -8.04 -6.46
N VAL A 247 34.87 -8.95 -5.94
CA VAL A 247 35.18 -9.74 -4.73
C VAL A 247 34.95 -11.21 -5.01
N HIS A 248 35.43 -12.09 -4.15
CA HIS A 248 35.43 -13.54 -4.40
C HIS A 248 34.06 -14.14 -4.76
N ASN A 249 32.95 -13.60 -4.19
CA ASN A 249 31.58 -14.08 -4.42
C ASN A 249 30.67 -13.03 -5.08
N GLY A 250 31.24 -12.06 -5.80
CA GLY A 250 30.44 -11.07 -6.50
C GLY A 250 31.16 -9.75 -6.74
N ALA A 251 30.45 -8.64 -6.54
CA ALA A 251 31.00 -7.30 -6.71
C ALA A 251 30.43 -6.34 -5.66
N CYS A 252 31.24 -5.35 -5.28
CA CYS A 252 30.87 -4.30 -4.35
C CYS A 252 30.84 -2.94 -5.06
N ILE A 253 29.81 -2.15 -4.76
CA ILE A 253 29.77 -0.71 -5.00
C ILE A 253 30.03 -0.05 -3.64
N VAL A 254 31.21 0.56 -3.49
CA VAL A 254 31.62 1.27 -2.28
C VAL A 254 31.43 2.76 -2.50
N ILE A 255 30.70 3.41 -1.62
CA ILE A 255 30.40 4.85 -1.64
C ILE A 255 30.96 5.44 -0.35
N ASP A 256 31.96 6.30 -0.49
CA ASP A 256 32.59 7.01 0.61
C ASP A 256 32.21 8.49 0.58
N ASP A 257 31.72 8.97 1.72
CA ASP A 257 31.31 10.35 1.91
C ASP A 257 32.25 11.09 2.89
N ALA A 258 32.23 12.42 2.84
CA ALA A 258 33.00 13.31 3.71
C ALA A 258 32.07 14.11 4.64
N GLY A 259 31.10 13.41 5.23
CA GLY A 259 30.13 13.96 6.19
C GLY A 259 30.57 13.89 7.65
N VAL A 260 29.62 14.18 8.54
CA VAL A 260 29.80 14.16 10.01
C VAL A 260 29.84 12.75 10.62
N GLY A 261 29.59 11.70 9.82
CA GLY A 261 29.47 10.32 10.29
C GLY A 261 28.08 10.02 10.89
N MET A 262 27.98 8.87 11.58
CA MET A 262 26.79 8.43 12.30
C MET A 262 27.17 8.05 13.73
N ASP A 263 26.30 8.32 14.70
CA ASP A 263 26.46 7.78 16.06
C ASP A 263 26.08 6.28 16.14
N GLY A 264 26.33 5.65 17.29
CA GLY A 264 26.04 4.22 17.46
C GLY A 264 24.56 3.86 17.34
N GLN A 265 23.64 4.74 17.76
CA GLN A 265 22.20 4.51 17.63
C GLN A 265 21.74 4.68 16.18
N GLU A 266 22.30 5.65 15.46
CA GLU A 266 22.05 5.89 14.05
C GLU A 266 22.54 4.73 13.18
N VAL A 267 23.74 4.21 13.43
CA VAL A 267 24.25 3.00 12.75
C VAL A 267 23.35 1.81 13.00
N GLN A 268 22.91 1.58 14.25
CA GLN A 268 22.02 0.47 14.58
C GLN A 268 20.65 0.61 13.89
N ARG A 269 20.11 1.83 13.84
CA ARG A 269 18.85 2.13 13.14
C ARG A 269 19.01 1.90 11.63
N ALA A 270 20.10 2.39 11.03
CA ALA A 270 20.40 2.20 9.63
C ALA A 270 20.57 0.71 9.28
N ALA A 271 21.33 -0.04 10.09
CA ALA A 271 21.49 -1.48 9.92
C ALA A 271 20.15 -2.23 10.00
N SER A 272 19.27 -1.86 10.94
CA SER A 272 17.93 -2.45 11.02
C SER A 272 17.11 -2.18 9.75
N LEU A 273 17.15 -0.97 9.20
CA LEU A 273 16.43 -0.62 7.97
C LEU A 273 17.01 -1.32 6.74
N LEU A 274 18.34 -1.38 6.63
CA LEU A 274 19.05 -1.98 5.49
C LEU A 274 19.02 -3.52 5.48
N SER A 275 18.77 -4.16 6.63
CA SER A 275 18.76 -5.63 6.75
C SER A 275 17.76 -6.33 5.82
N GLY A 276 16.69 -5.65 5.39
CA GLY A 276 15.62 -6.23 4.58
C GLY A 276 14.80 -7.31 5.28
N GLN A 277 15.05 -7.58 6.57
CA GLN A 277 14.38 -8.65 7.33
C GLN A 277 13.01 -8.24 7.88
N ARG A 278 12.80 -6.94 8.11
CA ARG A 278 11.56 -6.41 8.69
C ARG A 278 10.74 -5.71 7.62
N ALA A 279 9.44 -5.98 7.58
CA ALA A 279 8.51 -5.21 6.76
C ALA A 279 8.59 -3.74 7.17
N VAL A 280 8.87 -2.86 6.22
CA VAL A 280 8.92 -1.41 6.46
C VAL A 280 7.51 -0.92 6.76
N ASP A 281 7.34 -0.35 7.95
CA ASP A 281 6.16 0.39 8.32
C ASP A 281 6.35 1.86 7.91
N VAL A 282 5.58 2.30 6.92
CA VAL A 282 5.65 3.66 6.35
C VAL A 282 5.35 4.73 7.41
N ALA A 283 4.53 4.40 8.41
CA ALA A 283 4.17 5.32 9.48
C ALA A 283 5.30 5.52 10.52
N ARG A 284 6.33 4.67 10.49
CA ARG A 284 7.43 4.65 11.48
C ARG A 284 8.77 5.15 10.95
N LEU A 285 8.82 5.79 9.79
CA LEU A 285 10.07 6.36 9.24
C LEU A 285 10.46 7.73 9.82
N GLY A 286 9.78 8.18 10.88
CA GLY A 286 10.03 9.46 11.53
C GLY A 286 9.23 10.62 10.93
N ASP A 287 9.44 11.80 11.51
CA ASP A 287 8.82 13.07 11.09
C ASP A 287 9.93 14.13 10.90
N PRO A 288 10.31 14.48 9.66
CA PRO A 288 9.78 13.97 8.39
C PRO A 288 10.27 12.54 8.06
N PRO A 289 9.53 11.77 7.24
CA PRO A 289 9.84 10.38 6.94
C PRO A 289 11.12 10.21 6.10
N GLN A 290 12.04 9.38 6.59
CA GLN A 290 13.33 9.10 5.95
C GLN A 290 13.29 7.83 5.07
N PHE A 291 12.89 7.97 3.81
CA PHE A 291 12.65 6.81 2.94
C PHE A 291 13.92 6.07 2.45
N GLY A 292 15.07 6.75 2.33
CA GLY A 292 16.24 6.22 1.62
C GLY A 292 16.68 4.82 2.03
N PHE A 293 17.13 4.63 3.28
CA PHE A 293 17.57 3.30 3.75
C PHE A 293 16.46 2.27 3.79
N ALA A 294 15.22 2.67 4.02
CA ALA A 294 14.10 1.75 4.00
C ALA A 294 13.83 1.21 2.58
N VAL A 295 13.94 2.06 1.55
CA VAL A 295 13.83 1.65 0.13
C VAL A 295 14.95 0.67 -0.19
N VAL A 296 16.18 1.02 0.19
CA VAL A 296 17.37 0.19 -0.06
C VAL A 296 17.23 -1.17 0.61
N GLY A 297 16.85 -1.23 1.88
CA GLY A 297 16.65 -2.49 2.60
C GLY A 297 15.52 -3.35 2.03
N LEU A 298 14.41 -2.73 1.60
CA LEU A 298 13.34 -3.45 0.91
C LEU A 298 13.83 -4.07 -0.40
N LEU A 299 14.61 -3.33 -1.21
CA LEU A 299 15.16 -3.84 -2.46
C LEU A 299 16.21 -4.94 -2.20
N ALA A 300 17.06 -4.76 -1.19
CA ALA A 300 18.04 -5.76 -0.76
C ALA A 300 17.36 -7.09 -0.41
N GLY A 301 16.37 -7.06 0.49
CA GLY A 301 15.61 -8.25 0.88
C GLY A 301 14.83 -8.89 -0.28
N ARG A 302 14.34 -8.10 -1.24
CA ARG A 302 13.56 -8.60 -2.39
C ARG A 302 14.41 -9.19 -3.51
N TYR A 303 15.59 -8.62 -3.78
CA TYR A 303 16.41 -8.97 -4.93
C TYR A 303 17.66 -9.79 -4.56
N GLY A 304 18.00 -9.90 -3.27
CA GLY A 304 19.06 -10.77 -2.77
C GLY A 304 20.45 -10.14 -2.74
N PHE A 305 20.56 -8.81 -2.90
CA PHE A 305 21.80 -8.09 -2.60
C PHE A 305 21.79 -7.60 -1.14
N SER A 306 22.95 -7.24 -0.60
CA SER A 306 23.05 -6.73 0.76
C SER A 306 23.67 -5.34 0.79
N VAL A 307 23.26 -4.51 1.75
CA VAL A 307 23.83 -3.19 1.97
C VAL A 307 24.22 -3.02 3.42
N SER A 308 25.40 -2.49 3.66
CA SER A 308 25.88 -2.11 4.98
C SER A 308 26.39 -0.66 4.97
N VAL A 309 26.26 0.01 6.10
CA VAL A 309 26.88 1.31 6.33
C VAL A 309 27.75 1.24 7.57
N ASP A 310 28.91 1.90 7.55
CA ASP A 310 29.75 2.08 8.71
C ASP A 310 30.44 3.46 8.68
N THR A 311 31.08 3.84 9.78
CA THR A 311 31.73 5.15 9.97
C THR A 311 33.21 5.18 9.55
N ARG A 312 33.67 4.18 8.78
CA ARG A 312 35.08 4.02 8.40
C ARG A 312 35.36 4.54 6.98
N SER A 313 34.73 5.64 6.60
CA SER A 313 35.11 6.36 5.38
C SER A 313 36.54 6.91 5.53
N PRO A 314 37.41 6.76 4.52
CA PRO A 314 38.74 7.39 4.50
C PRO A 314 38.68 8.92 4.62
N TYR A 315 37.53 9.52 4.34
CA TYR A 315 37.28 10.96 4.36
C TYR A 315 36.58 11.44 5.65
N GLY A 316 36.46 10.57 6.66
CA GLY A 316 35.91 10.89 7.98
C GLY A 316 34.38 10.84 8.09
N GLY A 317 33.68 10.52 7.00
CA GLY A 317 32.23 10.38 6.97
C GLY A 317 31.73 8.94 7.02
N VAL A 318 30.69 8.65 6.25
CA VAL A 318 30.06 7.32 6.18
C VAL A 318 30.52 6.57 4.93
N ARG A 319 30.79 5.28 5.11
CA ARG A 319 31.01 4.32 4.02
C ARG A 319 29.75 3.47 3.85
N ALA A 320 29.14 3.52 2.67
CA ALA A 320 28.08 2.59 2.27
C ALA A 320 28.66 1.54 1.31
N VAL A 321 28.36 0.27 1.57
CA VAL A 321 28.79 -0.85 0.72
C VAL A 321 27.56 -1.61 0.26
N LEU A 322 27.31 -1.63 -1.04
CA LEU A 322 26.32 -2.48 -1.67
C LEU A 322 27.03 -3.68 -2.29
N PHE A 323 26.76 -4.87 -1.78
CA PHE A 323 27.31 -6.13 -2.28
C PHE A 323 26.28 -6.84 -3.16
N LEU A 324 26.67 -7.08 -4.42
CA LEU A 324 25.94 -7.87 -5.40
C LEU A 324 26.56 -9.26 -5.46
N PRO A 325 25.85 -10.33 -5.09
CA PRO A 325 26.38 -11.67 -5.20
C PRO A 325 26.39 -12.14 -6.67
N THR A 326 27.20 -13.15 -6.98
CA THR A 326 27.41 -13.65 -8.35
C THR A 326 26.12 -13.97 -9.11
N GLU A 327 25.05 -14.39 -8.44
CA GLU A 327 23.76 -14.71 -9.09
C GLU A 327 23.01 -13.48 -9.63
N LEU A 328 23.45 -12.27 -9.25
CA LEU A 328 22.97 -11.00 -9.81
C LEU A 328 23.91 -10.44 -10.87
N LEU A 329 24.99 -11.13 -11.17
CA LEU A 329 26.03 -10.66 -12.07
C LEU A 329 26.11 -11.54 -13.32
N THR A 330 26.59 -10.94 -14.41
CA THR A 330 26.90 -11.58 -15.68
C THR A 330 28.12 -10.88 -16.27
N HIS A 331 28.71 -11.46 -17.30
CA HIS A 331 29.72 -10.79 -18.12
C HIS A 331 29.11 -10.46 -19.48
N PHE A 332 29.51 -9.34 -20.08
CA PHE A 332 29.25 -9.13 -21.49
C PHE A 332 30.13 -10.13 -22.27
N GLY A 333 29.52 -10.91 -23.15
CA GLY A 333 30.31 -11.71 -24.08
C GLY A 333 31.13 -10.78 -24.99
N PRO A 334 32.28 -11.23 -25.52
CA PRO A 334 33.12 -10.41 -26.40
C PRO A 334 32.44 -9.89 -27.68
N ASP A 335 31.19 -10.29 -27.97
CA ASP A 335 30.39 -9.83 -29.13
C ASP A 335 29.28 -8.81 -28.79
N GLU A 336 29.08 -8.46 -27.51
CA GLU A 336 28.10 -7.42 -27.12
C GLU A 336 28.82 -6.16 -26.62
N GLY A 337 29.44 -5.45 -27.55
CA GLY A 337 29.95 -4.09 -27.28
C GLY A 337 28.81 -3.09 -27.05
N PRO A 338 29.08 -1.95 -26.38
CA PRO A 338 28.08 -0.91 -26.17
C PRO A 338 27.80 -0.17 -27.48
N GLY A 339 26.82 -0.67 -28.25
CA GLY A 339 26.47 -0.16 -29.57
C GLY A 339 24.96 0.03 -29.71
N THR A 340 24.57 1.29 -29.87
CA THR A 340 23.29 1.78 -30.43
C THR A 340 22.01 1.59 -29.60
N ALA A 341 21.60 2.70 -28.99
CA ALA A 341 20.19 2.97 -28.71
C ALA A 341 19.39 2.94 -30.02
N GLY A 342 18.27 2.23 -30.01
CA GLY A 342 17.23 2.29 -31.04
C GLY A 342 17.10 1.01 -31.87
N GLN A 343 16.32 0.04 -31.37
CA GLN A 343 15.37 -0.75 -32.17
C GLN A 343 14.51 -1.63 -31.24
N ASP A 344 13.20 -1.50 -31.40
CA ASP A 344 12.17 -2.31 -30.75
C ASP A 344 12.33 -3.81 -31.08
N PRO A 345 11.97 -4.73 -30.17
CA PRO A 345 11.87 -6.14 -30.52
C PRO A 345 10.47 -6.40 -31.08
N GLU A 346 10.30 -6.24 -32.39
CA GLU A 346 9.21 -6.89 -33.12
C GLU A 346 9.75 -8.17 -33.78
N GLY A 347 9.00 -9.27 -33.59
CA GLY A 347 9.49 -10.65 -33.56
C GLY A 347 10.00 -11.24 -34.87
N ALA A 348 10.76 -12.33 -34.74
CA ALA A 348 11.12 -13.22 -35.85
C ALA A 348 10.45 -14.59 -35.67
N GLU A 349 9.60 -14.96 -36.63
CA GLU A 349 9.75 -16.15 -37.48
C GLU A 349 8.84 -15.98 -38.73
N PRO A 350 9.21 -16.54 -39.90
CA PRO A 350 9.38 -15.74 -41.11
C PRO A 350 8.34 -15.99 -42.21
N LEU A 351 8.03 -14.95 -42.99
CA LEU A 351 7.21 -15.03 -44.19
C LEU A 351 8.06 -15.29 -45.45
N ARG A 352 7.63 -16.30 -46.21
CA ARG A 352 8.02 -16.56 -47.60
C ARG A 352 7.94 -15.29 -48.45
N THR A 353 8.98 -15.03 -49.24
CA THR A 353 8.98 -14.00 -50.28
C THR A 353 9.16 -14.62 -51.67
N LEU A 354 8.32 -14.19 -52.61
CA LEU A 354 8.35 -14.46 -54.05
C LEU A 354 9.58 -13.81 -54.71
N PRO A 355 10.14 -14.39 -55.79
CA PRO A 355 11.34 -13.84 -56.43
C PRO A 355 11.02 -12.72 -57.42
N SER A 356 11.69 -11.58 -57.27
CA SER A 356 11.70 -10.48 -58.23
C SER A 356 12.90 -10.61 -59.18
N ARG A 357 12.62 -10.50 -60.49
CA ARG A 357 13.57 -10.60 -61.60
C ARG A 357 14.69 -9.56 -61.50
N ARG A 358 15.96 -10.01 -61.52
CA ARG A 358 17.10 -9.24 -62.04
C ARG A 358 18.05 -10.16 -62.83
N THR A 359 18.55 -9.59 -63.92
CA THR A 359 19.31 -10.14 -65.05
C THR A 359 20.74 -10.58 -64.66
N PRO A 360 21.32 -11.66 -65.26
CA PRO A 360 22.66 -12.15 -64.93
C PRO A 360 23.75 -11.70 -65.94
N PRO A 361 25.05 -11.65 -65.55
CA PRO A 361 26.16 -11.73 -66.49
C PRO A 361 26.59 -13.19 -66.77
N PRO A 362 27.24 -13.50 -67.90
CA PRO A 362 27.31 -14.85 -68.42
C PRO A 362 28.46 -15.66 -67.81
N ARG A 363 28.22 -16.94 -67.51
CA ARG A 363 29.29 -17.93 -67.27
C ARG A 363 29.11 -19.15 -68.17
N ARG A 364 30.24 -19.51 -68.79
CA ARG A 364 30.56 -20.64 -69.67
C ARG A 364 30.07 -21.98 -69.09
N ALA A 365 29.55 -22.84 -69.94
CA ALA A 365 29.29 -24.27 -69.70
C ALA A 365 30.34 -25.12 -70.48
N PRO A 366 30.31 -26.46 -70.45
CA PRO A 366 29.95 -27.42 -69.38
C PRO A 366 30.99 -28.57 -69.24
N GLN A 367 31.06 -29.28 -68.10
CA GLN A 367 31.42 -30.71 -68.06
C GLN A 367 30.74 -31.44 -66.89
N THR A 368 29.96 -32.47 -67.23
CA THR A 368 29.60 -33.67 -66.45
C THR A 368 30.34 -34.86 -67.07
N PRO A 369 30.30 -36.13 -66.57
CA PRO A 369 29.63 -36.70 -65.37
C PRO A 369 30.56 -37.60 -64.52
N THR A 370 30.05 -38.20 -63.42
CA THR A 370 30.06 -39.66 -63.13
C THR A 370 29.47 -39.96 -61.73
N VAL A 371 28.65 -41.02 -61.66
CA VAL A 371 27.95 -41.63 -60.50
C VAL A 371 28.57 -43.04 -60.26
N PRO A 372 28.69 -43.58 -59.02
CA PRO A 372 27.71 -44.55 -58.43
C PRO A 372 27.45 -44.32 -56.91
N ALA A 373 26.22 -44.40 -56.36
CA ALA A 373 25.29 -45.52 -56.11
C ALA A 373 25.56 -46.33 -54.80
N GLN A 374 24.49 -46.48 -53.97
CA GLN A 374 24.23 -47.32 -52.77
C GLN A 374 23.93 -46.49 -51.50
N ALA A 375 22.98 -46.80 -50.60
CA ALA A 375 21.84 -47.71 -50.51
C ALA A 375 20.97 -47.26 -49.30
N GLN A 376 19.71 -47.71 -49.27
CA GLN A 376 18.65 -47.40 -48.30
C GLN A 376 18.96 -47.74 -46.83
N GLU A 377 18.40 -46.98 -45.88
CA GLU A 377 17.39 -47.51 -44.93
C GLU A 377 16.73 -46.40 -44.09
N ALA A 378 15.42 -46.55 -43.88
CA ALA A 378 14.54 -45.62 -43.19
C ALA A 378 14.16 -46.18 -41.80
N SER A 379 13.95 -45.30 -40.82
CA SER A 379 13.13 -45.60 -39.64
C SER A 379 12.53 -44.33 -39.00
N PRO A 380 11.34 -44.43 -38.35
CA PRO A 380 10.45 -43.29 -38.10
C PRO A 380 10.33 -42.88 -36.61
N LEU A 381 9.77 -41.68 -36.43
CA LEU A 381 9.38 -40.99 -35.18
C LEU A 381 8.02 -41.49 -34.61
N PRO A 382 7.57 -41.06 -33.40
CA PRO A 382 7.13 -41.94 -32.32
C PRO A 382 5.61 -42.00 -32.09
N ARG A 383 5.13 -43.04 -31.37
CA ARG A 383 3.74 -43.15 -30.88
C ARG A 383 3.65 -42.94 -29.36
N ARG A 384 2.76 -42.03 -28.97
CA ARG A 384 2.29 -41.73 -27.61
C ARG A 384 1.34 -42.83 -27.11
N ALA A 385 1.50 -43.24 -25.85
CA ALA A 385 0.60 -44.17 -25.16
C ALA A 385 -0.55 -43.43 -24.43
N PRO A 386 -1.79 -43.99 -24.36
CA PRO A 386 -2.92 -43.41 -23.64
C PRO A 386 -3.08 -43.96 -22.21
N ILE A 387 -3.64 -43.12 -21.32
CA ILE A 387 -3.93 -43.38 -19.90
C ILE A 387 -5.34 -43.99 -19.78
N PRO A 388 -5.60 -45.01 -18.92
CA PRO A 388 -6.92 -45.63 -18.79
C PRO A 388 -7.86 -44.89 -17.84
N HIS A 389 -9.14 -44.77 -18.25
CA HIS A 389 -10.28 -44.38 -17.42
C HIS A 389 -10.85 -45.57 -16.65
N GLN A 390 -11.22 -45.37 -15.38
CA GLN A 390 -12.10 -46.24 -14.61
C GLN A 390 -13.48 -45.58 -14.47
N ALA A 391 -14.53 -46.39 -14.62
CA ALA A 391 -15.94 -46.03 -14.46
C ALA A 391 -16.55 -46.90 -13.36
N GLN A 392 -17.40 -46.32 -12.50
CA GLN A 392 -18.73 -46.84 -12.11
C GLN A 392 -19.42 -45.96 -11.05
N ALA A 393 -20.67 -45.60 -11.33
CA ALA A 393 -21.71 -45.15 -10.39
C ALA A 393 -22.63 -46.34 -10.02
N PRO A 394 -23.57 -46.23 -9.05
CA PRO A 394 -24.95 -45.88 -9.45
C PRO A 394 -25.87 -45.16 -8.41
N ASP A 395 -27.01 -44.67 -8.94
CA ASP A 395 -28.36 -44.38 -8.39
C ASP A 395 -28.59 -43.29 -7.32
N GLN A 396 -29.32 -42.19 -7.61
CA GLN A 396 -30.76 -41.94 -7.88
C GLN A 396 -31.60 -41.60 -6.61
N ALA A 397 -32.09 -40.34 -6.53
CA ALA A 397 -33.43 -39.97 -6.00
C ALA A 397 -33.74 -38.46 -6.26
N PRO A 398 -35.02 -38.04 -6.37
CA PRO A 398 -35.44 -36.86 -7.13
C PRO A 398 -35.86 -35.63 -6.28
N ASN A 399 -35.76 -34.45 -6.90
CA ASN A 399 -36.09 -33.12 -6.39
C ASN A 399 -37.58 -32.76 -6.64
N PRO A 400 -38.36 -32.28 -5.65
CA PRO A 400 -39.75 -31.89 -5.86
C PRO A 400 -39.91 -30.42 -6.31
N GLN A 401 -40.79 -30.25 -7.30
CA GLN A 401 -41.28 -29.00 -7.86
C GLN A 401 -42.06 -28.16 -6.82
N ARG A 402 -41.90 -26.83 -6.86
CA ARG A 402 -42.81 -25.88 -6.21
C ARG A 402 -43.43 -24.95 -7.24
N THR A 403 -44.73 -25.10 -7.38
CA THR A 403 -45.66 -24.34 -8.21
C THR A 403 -45.85 -22.90 -7.71
N GLN A 404 -45.81 -21.91 -8.61
CA GLN A 404 -46.36 -20.56 -8.43
C GLN A 404 -47.63 -20.41 -9.30
N PRO A 405 -48.73 -19.82 -8.79
CA PRO A 405 -49.88 -19.43 -9.61
C PRO A 405 -49.80 -17.98 -10.13
N THR A 406 -50.51 -17.76 -11.23
CA THR A 406 -50.48 -16.62 -12.16
C THR A 406 -51.63 -15.61 -11.95
N ALA A 407 -51.34 -14.32 -12.22
CA ALA A 407 -52.22 -13.25 -12.79
C ALA A 407 -53.41 -12.66 -11.99
N PRO A 408 -53.95 -11.44 -12.29
CA PRO A 408 -53.94 -10.76 -13.60
C PRO A 408 -53.72 -9.23 -13.69
N ALA A 409 -53.65 -8.81 -14.95
CA ALA A 409 -53.37 -7.51 -15.55
C ALA A 409 -54.45 -6.42 -15.40
N GLN A 410 -54.06 -5.17 -15.66
CA GLN A 410 -54.91 -4.18 -16.34
C GLN A 410 -54.05 -3.14 -17.09
N ALA A 411 -54.51 -2.79 -18.29
CA ALA A 411 -53.88 -1.95 -19.31
C ALA A 411 -54.61 -0.59 -19.44
N ALA A 412 -53.91 0.46 -19.90
CA ALA A 412 -54.49 1.54 -20.71
C ALA A 412 -53.41 2.52 -21.25
N SER A 413 -53.15 2.41 -22.56
CA SER A 413 -53.10 3.43 -23.64
C SER A 413 -52.54 4.87 -23.46
N ALA A 414 -51.74 5.24 -24.47
CA ALA A 414 -51.10 6.52 -24.87
C ALA A 414 -52.13 7.64 -25.28
N PRO A 415 -51.78 8.86 -25.82
CA PRO A 415 -50.63 9.24 -26.67
C PRO A 415 -50.03 10.67 -26.52
N GLU A 416 -48.94 10.90 -27.28
CA GLU A 416 -48.15 12.13 -27.52
C GLU A 416 -48.80 13.07 -28.56
N PRO A 417 -48.41 14.36 -28.67
CA PRO A 417 -47.91 14.83 -29.97
C PRO A 417 -46.86 15.99 -29.99
N ALA A 418 -45.99 15.92 -31.02
CA ALA A 418 -45.57 16.93 -32.02
C ALA A 418 -44.56 18.06 -31.71
N SER A 419 -43.72 18.31 -32.74
CA SER A 419 -42.47 19.08 -32.81
C SER A 419 -42.56 20.43 -33.57
N ALA A 420 -41.51 21.26 -33.41
CA ALA A 420 -40.88 22.25 -34.34
C ALA A 420 -40.83 23.73 -33.83
N PRO A 421 -40.01 24.64 -34.41
CA PRO A 421 -38.56 24.61 -34.65
C PRO A 421 -37.80 25.88 -34.14
N ALA A 422 -36.46 25.89 -34.21
CA ALA A 422 -35.54 26.96 -33.72
C ALA A 422 -35.17 28.03 -34.79
N PRO A 423 -34.62 29.19 -34.37
CA PRO A 423 -33.67 29.97 -35.19
C PRO A 423 -32.32 30.30 -34.50
N GLN A 424 -31.32 30.52 -35.36
CA GLN A 424 -29.86 30.63 -35.15
C GLN A 424 -29.32 32.05 -34.81
N PRO A 425 -28.01 32.20 -34.47
CA PRO A 425 -27.41 33.39 -33.82
C PRO A 425 -26.58 34.31 -34.75
N SER A 426 -26.11 35.44 -34.21
CA SER A 426 -25.04 36.29 -34.81
C SER A 426 -24.26 37.09 -33.74
N PRO A 427 -23.01 37.53 -34.04
CA PRO A 427 -21.90 37.57 -33.08
C PRO A 427 -21.31 38.98 -32.81
N GLY A 428 -20.46 39.09 -31.78
CA GLY A 428 -19.44 40.16 -31.71
C GLY A 428 -19.01 40.60 -30.30
N GLY A 429 -17.70 40.82 -30.12
CA GLY A 429 -17.18 41.79 -29.16
C GLY A 429 -16.24 41.25 -28.07
N GLU A 430 -14.93 41.39 -28.32
CA GLU A 430 -13.88 41.40 -27.30
C GLU A 430 -14.06 42.60 -26.36
N ASP A 431 -13.88 42.42 -25.05
CA ASP A 431 -13.16 43.42 -24.25
C ASP A 431 -12.63 42.89 -22.90
N THR A 432 -11.52 43.53 -22.53
CA THR A 432 -10.60 43.34 -21.42
C THR A 432 -11.17 43.71 -20.04
N GLY A 433 -10.65 43.12 -18.96
CA GLY A 433 -11.11 43.44 -17.59
C GLY A 433 -10.22 42.93 -16.45
N VAL A 434 -9.54 43.87 -15.80
CA VAL A 434 -8.75 43.80 -14.55
C VAL A 434 -9.62 43.31 -13.37
N TYR A 435 -9.08 42.45 -12.49
CA TYR A 435 -9.81 41.89 -11.34
C TYR A 435 -9.53 42.63 -10.02
N GLY A 436 -10.61 42.98 -9.30
CA GLY A 436 -10.58 43.41 -7.89
C GLY A 436 -10.64 42.24 -6.89
N THR A 437 -10.12 42.48 -5.68
CA THR A 437 -10.01 41.53 -4.55
C THR A 437 -11.20 41.61 -3.58
N THR A 438 -11.40 40.58 -2.75
CA THR A 438 -12.28 40.64 -1.56
C THR A 438 -11.56 41.34 -0.38
N ALA A 439 -12.28 41.71 0.69
CA ALA A 439 -11.70 42.26 1.91
C ALA A 439 -10.69 41.32 2.64
N GLY A 440 -10.52 40.08 2.16
CA GLY A 440 -9.50 39.13 2.61
C GLY A 440 -8.40 38.83 1.57
N GLY A 441 -8.26 39.65 0.52
CA GLY A 441 -7.12 39.58 -0.41
C GLY A 441 -7.19 38.47 -1.47
N LEU A 442 -8.29 37.73 -1.62
CA LEU A 442 -8.42 36.70 -2.65
C LEU A 442 -9.08 37.24 -3.95
N PRO A 443 -8.60 36.82 -5.15
CA PRO A 443 -9.20 37.20 -6.43
C PRO A 443 -10.62 36.63 -6.63
N LYS A 444 -11.58 37.47 -7.03
CA LYS A 444 -12.97 37.03 -7.34
C LYS A 444 -13.05 36.36 -8.71
N ARG A 445 -13.44 35.09 -8.78
CA ARG A 445 -13.74 34.36 -10.03
C ARG A 445 -15.24 34.45 -10.37
N ARG A 446 -15.60 34.87 -11.59
CA ARG A 446 -16.99 34.78 -12.10
C ARG A 446 -17.36 33.34 -12.45
N ARG A 447 -18.61 32.97 -12.13
CA ARG A 447 -19.25 31.72 -12.54
C ARG A 447 -19.66 31.83 -14.02
N ARG A 448 -19.06 31.02 -14.91
CA ARG A 448 -19.56 30.80 -16.28
C ARG A 448 -20.64 29.72 -16.23
N GLU A 449 -21.80 30.00 -16.82
CA GLU A 449 -22.87 29.02 -17.05
C GLU A 449 -22.45 28.00 -18.12
N ALA A 450 -22.93 26.76 -17.97
CA ALA A 450 -22.58 25.63 -18.80
C ALA A 450 -23.36 25.66 -20.12
N ALA A 451 -22.65 25.73 -21.25
CA ALA A 451 -23.19 25.46 -22.57
C ALA A 451 -23.30 23.94 -22.78
N ALA A 452 -24.46 23.50 -23.26
CA ALA A 452 -24.77 22.11 -23.55
C ALA A 452 -23.86 21.50 -24.63
N THR A 453 -23.25 20.36 -24.34
CA THR A 453 -22.47 19.56 -25.30
C THR A 453 -23.36 18.47 -25.88
N LEU A 454 -23.43 18.42 -27.22
CA LEU A 454 -24.08 17.39 -28.03
C LEU A 454 -23.45 15.99 -27.80
N PRO A 455 -24.21 14.89 -27.97
CA PRO A 455 -23.65 13.54 -27.89
C PRO A 455 -22.87 13.19 -29.17
N PRO A 456 -21.78 12.39 -29.08
CA PRO A 456 -21.03 11.98 -30.25
C PRO A 456 -21.77 10.90 -31.07
N VAL A 457 -21.64 11.05 -32.38
CA VAL A 457 -22.14 10.18 -33.45
C VAL A 457 -21.46 8.80 -33.37
N GLY A 458 -22.27 7.74 -33.39
CA GLY A 458 -21.83 6.35 -33.41
C GLY A 458 -21.33 5.92 -34.79
N TRP A 459 -20.21 5.19 -34.80
CA TRP A 459 -19.76 4.42 -35.94
C TRP A 459 -20.39 3.02 -35.88
N THR A 460 -21.11 2.66 -36.94
CA THR A 460 -21.64 1.31 -37.18
C THR A 460 -20.75 0.57 -38.16
N THR A 461 -20.41 -0.68 -37.82
CA THR A 461 -20.03 -1.82 -38.67
C THR A 461 -19.70 -2.94 -37.68
N GLY A 462 -20.14 -4.19 -37.76
CA GLY A 462 -20.99 -4.96 -38.66
C GLY A 462 -21.24 -6.30 -37.94
N ALA A 463 -22.31 -7.00 -38.33
CA ALA A 463 -22.87 -8.16 -37.65
C ALA A 463 -21.94 -9.38 -37.48
N GLY A 464 -22.19 -10.14 -36.41
CA GLY A 464 -21.68 -11.50 -36.21
C GLY A 464 -22.32 -12.16 -34.99
N GLN A 465 -23.46 -12.83 -35.17
CA GLN A 465 -24.08 -13.71 -34.18
C GLN A 465 -23.23 -14.97 -33.99
N THR A 466 -22.90 -15.33 -32.74
CA THR A 466 -22.85 -16.73 -32.25
C THR A 466 -23.01 -16.72 -30.72
N GLY A 467 -23.70 -17.73 -30.19
CA GLY A 467 -24.23 -17.74 -28.83
C GLY A 467 -23.34 -18.34 -27.73
N ALA A 468 -23.86 -18.17 -26.51
CA ALA A 468 -23.71 -18.97 -25.28
C ALA A 468 -22.31 -19.21 -24.68
N ALA A 469 -22.07 -18.64 -23.48
CA ALA A 469 -21.96 -19.39 -22.21
C ALA A 469 -21.51 -18.48 -21.05
N ASP A 470 -22.04 -18.77 -19.85
CA ASP A 470 -21.86 -18.06 -18.58
C ASP A 470 -20.41 -17.92 -18.09
N ALA A 471 -20.11 -16.80 -17.41
CA ALA A 471 -19.19 -16.77 -16.28
C ALA A 471 -19.53 -15.63 -15.31
N ASP A 472 -20.02 -16.05 -14.15
CA ASP A 472 -20.33 -15.27 -12.95
C ASP A 472 -19.12 -14.43 -12.49
N THR A 473 -19.20 -13.11 -12.70
CA THR A 473 -18.33 -12.13 -12.03
C THR A 473 -19.20 -10.98 -11.54
N GLY A 474 -19.19 -10.76 -10.22
CA GLY A 474 -19.96 -9.73 -9.54
C GLY A 474 -19.63 -8.32 -10.05
N ALA A 475 -20.37 -7.89 -11.07
CA ALA A 475 -20.29 -6.54 -11.61
C ALA A 475 -20.97 -5.56 -10.65
N PHE A 476 -20.20 -4.62 -10.11
CA PHE A 476 -20.73 -3.40 -9.50
C PHE A 476 -21.70 -2.74 -10.49
N ARG A 477 -23.01 -2.77 -10.20
CA ARG A 477 -23.97 -1.93 -10.93
C ARG A 477 -23.55 -0.48 -10.74
N ALA A 478 -23.17 0.17 -11.84
CA ALA A 478 -23.01 1.61 -11.89
C ALA A 478 -24.32 2.25 -11.41
N ARG A 479 -24.28 2.95 -10.28
CA ARG A 479 -25.46 3.57 -9.67
C ARG A 479 -25.90 4.76 -10.52
N SER A 480 -27.21 4.95 -10.63
CA SER A 480 -27.74 6.08 -11.36
C SER A 480 -27.33 7.40 -10.71
N ALA A 481 -27.13 8.45 -11.51
CA ALA A 481 -26.78 9.78 -11.01
C ALA A 481 -27.80 10.32 -9.99
N LYS A 482 -29.08 9.95 -10.14
CA LYS A 482 -30.16 10.33 -9.23
C LYS A 482 -30.02 9.71 -7.84
N GLU A 483 -29.59 8.44 -7.77
CA GLU A 483 -29.36 7.75 -6.49
C GLU A 483 -28.15 8.31 -5.74
N THR A 484 -27.07 8.63 -6.48
CA THR A 484 -25.88 9.27 -5.93
C THR A 484 -26.18 10.68 -5.41
N ALA A 485 -26.94 11.48 -6.16
CA ALA A 485 -27.36 12.81 -5.74
C ALA A 485 -28.25 12.79 -4.48
N SER A 486 -29.17 11.83 -4.38
CA SER A 486 -30.04 11.66 -3.20
C SER A 486 -29.24 11.36 -1.93
N ARG A 487 -28.27 10.44 -2.02
CA ARG A 487 -27.38 10.10 -0.89
C ARG A 487 -26.46 11.24 -0.49
N MET A 488 -25.88 11.95 -1.46
CA MET A 488 -25.05 13.12 -1.17
C MET A 488 -25.87 14.24 -0.50
N GLY A 489 -27.13 14.41 -0.91
CA GLY A 489 -28.07 15.33 -0.28
C GLY A 489 -28.43 14.95 1.15
N ALA A 490 -28.62 13.65 1.43
CA ALA A 490 -28.86 13.15 2.79
C ALA A 490 -27.65 13.37 3.71
N PHE A 491 -26.44 13.12 3.20
CA PHE A 491 -25.19 13.34 3.92
C PHE A 491 -24.94 14.84 4.21
N ALA A 492 -25.20 15.72 3.24
CA ALA A 492 -25.07 17.17 3.42
C ALA A 492 -26.06 17.74 4.44
N ARG A 493 -27.27 17.17 4.55
CA ARG A 493 -28.25 17.55 5.57
C ARG A 493 -27.84 17.07 6.97
N GLY A 494 -27.34 15.84 7.10
CA GLY A 494 -26.85 15.32 8.39
C GLY A 494 -25.67 16.13 8.94
N THR A 495 -24.70 16.48 8.09
CA THR A 495 -23.53 17.29 8.50
C THR A 495 -23.86 18.75 8.81
N ARG A 496 -24.97 19.28 8.28
CA ARG A 496 -25.47 20.62 8.63
C ARG A 496 -26.19 20.59 9.97
N SER A 497 -27.06 19.60 10.18
CA SER A 497 -27.76 19.39 11.46
C SER A 497 -26.80 19.17 12.64
N GLY A 498 -25.73 18.40 12.44
CA GLY A 498 -24.72 18.18 13.49
C GLY A 498 -23.93 19.45 13.88
N ARG A 499 -23.70 20.37 12.93
CA ARG A 499 -23.02 21.65 13.21
C ARG A 499 -23.92 22.64 13.94
N SER A 500 -25.21 22.66 13.61
CA SER A 500 -26.20 23.48 14.33
C SER A 500 -26.37 23.02 15.78
N ALA A 501 -26.41 21.71 16.03
CA ALA A 501 -26.50 21.16 17.40
C ALA A 501 -25.25 21.43 18.26
N ALA A 502 -24.06 21.51 17.63
CA ALA A 502 -22.81 21.83 18.31
C ALA A 502 -22.69 23.32 18.68
N GLN A 503 -23.37 24.22 17.95
CA GLN A 503 -23.40 25.65 18.28
C GLN A 503 -24.37 25.99 19.42
N ASP A 504 -25.46 25.24 19.58
CA ASP A 504 -26.41 25.42 20.70
C ASP A 504 -25.91 24.84 22.03
N SER A 505 -24.78 24.14 22.04
CA SER A 505 -24.22 23.46 23.24
C SER A 505 -23.01 24.16 23.86
N ALA A 506 -22.66 25.38 23.42
CA ALA A 506 -21.54 26.13 23.99
C ALA A 506 -21.93 26.80 25.32
N PRO A 507 -21.14 26.64 26.41
CA PRO A 507 -21.46 27.26 27.69
C PRO A 507 -21.21 28.78 27.65
N HIS A 508 -22.21 29.55 28.09
CA HIS A 508 -22.09 30.99 28.30
C HIS A 508 -21.08 31.29 29.41
N HIS A 509 -19.95 31.90 29.06
CA HIS A 509 -19.05 32.53 30.03
C HIS A 509 -19.60 33.91 30.41
N ASP A 510 -20.00 34.05 31.68
CA ASP A 510 -20.42 35.30 32.30
C ASP A 510 -19.16 36.03 32.83
N GLU A 511 -18.70 37.06 32.10
CA GLU A 511 -17.62 37.95 32.54
C GLU A 511 -18.21 39.09 33.40
N GLY A 512 -18.14 38.87 34.72
CA GLY A 512 -18.42 39.87 35.74
C GLY A 512 -17.41 41.01 35.76
N ASN A 513 -17.94 42.20 35.43
CA ASN A 513 -17.40 43.54 35.60
C ASN A 513 -16.66 43.77 36.94
N ARG A 514 -15.40 44.25 36.89
CA ARG A 514 -14.75 44.99 37.98
C ARG A 514 -14.24 46.33 37.48
N GLN A 515 -14.93 47.39 37.90
CA GLN A 515 -14.36 48.72 38.10
C GLN A 515 -14.21 48.95 39.61
N ALA A 516 -12.98 49.17 40.06
CA ALA A 516 -12.55 50.09 41.12
C ALA A 516 -11.04 49.94 41.30
#